data_AF-A0A1X7SYJ8-F1
#
_entry.id   AF-A0A1X7SYJ8-F1
#
_cell.length_a   1.000
_cell.length_b   1.000
_cell.length_c   1.000
_cell.angle_alpha   90.00
_cell.angle_beta   90.00
_cell.angle_gamma   90.00
#
_symmetry.space_group_name_H-M   'P 1'
#
loop_
_entity.id
_entity.type
_entity.pdbx_description
1 polymer ?
#
loop_
_entity_poly.entity_id
_entity_poly.type
_entity_poly.pdbx_seq_one_letter_code
_entity_poly.pdbx_strand_id
1 'polypeptide(L)'
;MPEVPEVKSMRLRVRIPLWADVFFIFYIFFRDPNTILGNRRPGFYLRKYGTCIIFEVQIEVGLPDEEGREEIFSIHTREMRENGILSTDVNLKELAANTTRFSGAEIAGVVRGAASYALERKYADAKEPMIVTRKDFVDSLISISPAYTQSE
;
A
#
# COMPACT_ATOMS: atom_id res chain seq x y z
N MET A 1 14.79 35.12 26.11
CA MET A 1 14.57 33.84 25.40
C MET A 1 15.02 32.73 26.31
N PRO A 2 14.14 31.82 26.76
CA PRO A 2 14.57 30.54 27.30
C PRO A 2 14.20 29.38 26.38
N GLU A 3 15.13 28.44 26.31
CA GLU A 3 15.26 27.31 25.39
C GLU A 3 14.19 26.22 25.60
N VAL A 4 13.87 25.49 24.52
CA VAL A 4 12.95 24.35 24.53
C VAL A 4 13.71 23.10 25.00
N PRO A 5 13.29 22.40 26.08
CA PRO A 5 13.99 21.20 26.52
C PRO A 5 13.54 19.97 25.72
N GLU A 6 14.53 19.16 25.38
CA GLU A 6 14.47 17.96 24.55
C GLU A 6 13.64 16.83 25.21
N VAL A 7 12.62 16.33 24.51
CA VAL A 7 11.71 15.30 25.05
C VAL A 7 12.28 13.90 24.81
N LYS A 8 12.76 13.29 25.89
CA LYS A 8 13.31 11.93 25.93
C LYS A 8 12.19 10.89 25.76
N SER A 9 12.22 10.12 24.67
CA SER A 9 11.21 9.07 24.41
C SER A 9 11.33 7.94 25.43
N MET A 10 10.30 7.74 26.25
CA MET A 10 10.21 6.66 27.23
C MET A 10 9.18 5.63 26.74
N ARG A 11 9.66 4.49 26.25
CA ARG A 11 8.79 3.36 25.86
C ARG A 11 8.39 2.55 27.09
N LEU A 12 7.20 2.77 27.61
CA LEU A 12 6.58 1.90 28.62
C LEU A 12 5.83 0.77 27.92
N ARG A 13 6.31 -0.46 28.12
CA ARG A 13 5.64 -1.69 27.66
C ARG A 13 4.71 -2.15 28.77
N VAL A 14 3.45 -1.75 28.73
CA VAL A 14 2.42 -2.17 29.70
C VAL A 14 1.58 -3.27 29.08
N ARG A 15 1.43 -4.38 29.81
CA ARG A 15 0.63 -5.56 29.41
C ARG A 15 -0.79 -5.36 29.95
N ILE A 16 -1.76 -5.14 29.05
CA ILE A 16 -3.13 -4.76 29.39
C ILE A 16 -4.06 -5.99 29.26
N PRO A 17 -5.00 -6.24 30.20
CA PRO A 17 -5.87 -7.40 30.17
C PRO A 17 -7.10 -7.22 29.26
N LEU A 18 -7.53 -8.33 28.62
CA LEU A 18 -8.52 -8.48 27.53
C LEU A 18 -9.93 -7.88 27.74
N TRP A 19 -10.25 -7.39 28.92
CA TRP A 19 -11.56 -6.83 29.28
C TRP A 19 -11.56 -5.29 29.26
N ALA A 20 -10.37 -4.67 29.15
CA ALA A 20 -10.20 -3.23 28.93
C ALA A 20 -10.24 -2.83 27.44
N ASP A 21 -10.24 -3.79 26.51
CA ASP A 21 -10.02 -3.53 25.07
C ASP A 21 -11.12 -2.67 24.43
N VAL A 22 -12.36 -2.74 24.90
CA VAL A 22 -13.46 -2.03 24.22
C VAL A 22 -13.61 -0.59 24.71
N PHE A 23 -13.46 -0.34 26.02
CA PHE A 23 -13.62 1.00 26.58
C PHE A 23 -12.40 1.90 26.36
N PHE A 24 -11.19 1.33 26.33
CA PHE A 24 -9.96 2.12 26.20
C PHE A 24 -9.65 2.53 24.76
N ILE A 25 -10.01 1.69 23.77
CA ILE A 25 -9.95 2.06 22.34
C ILE A 25 -10.93 3.19 22.02
N PHE A 26 -12.12 3.20 22.65
CA PHE A 26 -13.09 4.27 22.49
C PHE A 26 -12.62 5.61 23.06
N TYR A 27 -11.91 5.60 24.20
CA TYR A 27 -11.48 6.84 24.85
C TYR A 27 -10.32 7.57 24.13
N ILE A 28 -9.49 6.83 23.37
CA ILE A 28 -8.40 7.42 22.57
C ILE A 28 -8.90 7.97 21.23
N PHE A 29 -9.84 7.28 20.56
CA PHE A 29 -10.36 7.73 19.26
C PHE A 29 -11.28 8.95 19.34
N PHE A 30 -11.99 9.16 20.46
CA PHE A 30 -13.00 10.22 20.56
C PHE A 30 -12.50 11.59 21.05
N ARG A 31 -11.20 11.76 21.34
CA ARG A 31 -10.66 13.05 21.81
C ARG A 31 -9.78 13.78 20.79
N ASP A 32 -9.44 13.13 19.67
CA ASP A 32 -8.73 13.77 18.57
C ASP A 32 -9.71 14.08 17.42
N PRO A 33 -10.04 15.36 17.17
CA PRO A 33 -10.91 15.75 16.05
C PRO A 33 -10.30 15.44 14.67
N ASN A 34 -9.02 15.03 14.62
CA ASN A 34 -8.29 14.72 13.39
C ASN A 34 -8.19 13.21 13.10
N THR A 35 -9.00 12.39 13.79
CA THR A 35 -8.88 10.93 13.67
C THR A 35 -9.57 10.41 12.40
N ILE A 36 -8.79 9.82 11.50
CA ILE A 36 -9.30 9.20 10.26
C ILE A 36 -9.52 7.71 10.48
N LEU A 37 -10.76 7.25 10.26
CA LEU A 37 -11.15 5.83 10.33
C LEU A 37 -11.29 5.25 8.92
N GLY A 38 -10.41 4.30 8.57
CA GLY A 38 -10.51 3.54 7.33
C GLY A 38 -11.25 2.21 7.53
N ASN A 39 -12.24 1.92 6.68
CA ASN A 39 -12.95 0.64 6.72
C ASN A 39 -13.34 0.16 5.30
N ARG A 40 -13.15 -1.14 5.03
CA ARG A 40 -13.55 -1.79 3.77
C ARG A 40 -15.05 -2.12 3.68
N ARG A 41 -15.81 -2.02 4.77
CA ARG A 41 -17.26 -2.27 4.84
C ARG A 41 -17.98 -1.15 5.60
N PRO A 42 -18.51 -0.12 4.92
CA PRO A 42 -19.13 1.04 5.58
C PRO A 42 -20.26 0.66 6.56
N GLY A 43 -21.04 -0.40 6.27
CA GLY A 43 -22.12 -0.89 7.15
C GLY A 43 -21.67 -1.64 8.42
N PHE A 44 -20.38 -1.90 8.62
CA PHE A 44 -19.89 -2.69 9.77
C PHE A 44 -20.08 -1.96 11.11
N TYR A 45 -19.86 -0.64 11.15
CA TYR A 45 -19.93 0.12 12.39
C TYR A 45 -21.36 0.22 12.95
N LEU A 46 -22.34 0.38 12.06
CA LEU A 46 -23.76 0.45 12.42
C LEU A 46 -24.26 -0.86 13.06
N ARG A 47 -23.86 -2.02 12.52
CA ARG A 47 -24.27 -3.34 13.06
C ARG A 47 -23.54 -3.74 14.33
N LYS A 48 -22.28 -3.35 14.51
CA LYS A 48 -21.44 -3.85 15.61
C LYS A 48 -21.56 -3.04 16.90
N TYR A 49 -21.73 -1.72 16.82
CA TYR A 49 -21.65 -0.86 18.01
C TYR A 49 -23.01 -0.29 18.45
N GLY A 50 -24.10 -0.59 17.72
CA GLY A 50 -25.47 -0.16 18.07
C GLY A 50 -25.68 1.35 18.20
N THR A 51 -24.62 2.13 17.98
CA THR A 51 -24.53 3.57 18.16
C THR A 51 -24.22 4.15 16.79
N CYS A 52 -25.01 5.13 16.35
CA CYS A 52 -24.68 5.91 15.17
C CYS A 52 -23.38 6.68 15.45
N ILE A 53 -22.26 6.19 14.93
CA ILE A 53 -21.08 7.02 14.78
C ILE A 53 -21.43 8.01 13.66
N ILE A 54 -21.62 9.28 14.03
CA ILE A 54 -21.85 10.36 13.07
C ILE A 54 -20.49 10.68 12.46
N PHE A 55 -20.33 10.38 11.18
CA PHE A 55 -19.19 10.85 10.40
C PHE A 55 -19.58 12.16 9.72
N GLU A 56 -18.83 13.23 9.96
CA GLU A 56 -19.07 14.51 9.28
C GLU A 56 -18.74 14.43 7.79
N VAL A 57 -17.73 13.64 7.43
CA VAL A 57 -17.30 13.43 6.05
C VAL A 57 -17.09 11.95 5.81
N GLN A 58 -17.71 11.42 4.75
CA GLN A 58 -17.46 10.08 4.24
C GLN A 58 -16.78 10.22 2.87
N ILE A 59 -15.56 9.68 2.75
CA ILE A 59 -14.80 9.67 1.50
C ILE A 59 -14.72 8.23 1.03
N GLU A 60 -15.33 7.94 -0.10
CA GLU A 60 -15.20 6.64 -0.76
C GLU A 60 -14.00 6.69 -1.70
N VAL A 61 -13.08 5.72 -1.55
CA VAL A 61 -11.91 5.59 -2.42
C VAL A 61 -12.19 4.46 -3.41
N GLY A 62 -12.32 4.82 -4.68
CA GLY A 62 -12.52 3.89 -5.79
C GLY A 62 -11.23 3.23 -6.26
N LEU A 63 -11.34 2.42 -7.32
CA LEU A 63 -10.18 1.92 -8.06
C LEU A 63 -9.48 3.08 -8.78
N PRO A 64 -8.14 3.04 -8.92
CA PRO A 64 -7.41 4.08 -9.62
C PRO A 64 -7.69 4.05 -11.13
N ASP A 65 -7.82 5.24 -11.72
CA ASP A 65 -7.85 5.46 -13.17
C ASP A 65 -6.51 5.11 -13.82
N GLU A 66 -6.44 5.08 -15.15
CA GLU A 66 -5.20 4.74 -15.88
C GLU A 66 -4.03 5.68 -15.53
N GLU A 67 -4.28 6.99 -15.48
CA GLU A 67 -3.29 7.98 -15.05
C GLU A 67 -2.86 7.76 -13.60
N GLY A 68 -3.81 7.44 -12.72
CA GLY A 68 -3.52 7.13 -11.32
C GLY A 68 -2.67 5.86 -11.19
N ARG A 69 -2.89 4.85 -12.03
CA ARG A 69 -2.05 3.63 -12.06
C ARG A 69 -0.63 3.95 -12.54
N GLU A 70 -0.48 4.78 -13.57
CA GLU A 70 0.83 5.25 -14.03
C GLU A 70 1.58 5.97 -12.90
N GLU A 71 0.90 6.83 -12.13
CA GLU A 71 1.49 7.52 -10.99
C GLU A 71 1.90 6.55 -9.87
N ILE A 72 1.06 5.56 -9.54
CA ILE A 72 1.39 4.52 -8.56
C ILE A 72 2.62 3.72 -9.03
N PHE A 73 2.69 3.34 -10.30
CA PHE A 73 3.88 2.71 -10.87
C PHE A 73 5.10 3.62 -10.77
N SER A 74 4.96 4.92 -11.06
CA SER A 74 6.04 5.89 -10.97
C SER A 74 6.59 6.00 -9.54
N ILE A 75 5.72 6.03 -8.53
CA ILE A 75 6.10 6.08 -7.12
C ILE A 75 6.88 4.81 -6.72
N HIS A 76 6.38 3.63 -7.10
CA HIS A 76 7.04 2.36 -6.74
C HIS A 76 8.32 2.08 -7.53
N THR A 77 8.43 2.59 -8.75
CA THR A 77 9.63 2.43 -9.59
C THR A 77 10.67 3.53 -9.37
N ARG A 78 10.32 4.61 -8.65
CA ARG A 78 11.23 5.72 -8.34
C ARG A 78 12.52 5.25 -7.66
N GLU A 79 12.41 4.45 -6.62
CA GLU A 79 13.58 3.93 -5.89
C GLU A 79 14.44 3.03 -6.80
N MET A 80 13.82 2.23 -7.67
CA MET A 80 14.54 1.38 -8.63
C MET A 80 15.26 2.20 -9.70
N ARG A 81 14.66 3.31 -10.13
CA ARG A 81 15.23 4.24 -11.10
C ARG A 81 16.40 5.03 -10.50
N GLU A 82 16.24 5.55 -9.29
CA GLU A 82 17.28 6.29 -8.56
C GLU A 82 18.52 5.40 -8.30
N ASN A 83 18.32 4.11 -8.03
CA ASN A 83 19.40 3.14 -7.85
C ASN A 83 19.98 2.57 -9.17
N GLY A 84 19.46 2.97 -10.34
CA GLY A 84 19.93 2.47 -11.63
C GLY A 84 19.63 0.99 -11.91
N ILE A 85 18.64 0.42 -11.23
CA ILE A 85 18.23 -0.99 -11.35
C ILE A 85 17.14 -1.13 -12.43
N LEU A 86 16.47 -0.04 -12.82
CA LEU A 86 15.42 -0.09 -13.85
C LEU A 86 16.00 0.04 -15.26
N SER A 87 15.65 -0.90 -16.15
CA SER A 87 16.00 -0.82 -17.57
C SER A 87 15.25 0.30 -18.30
N THR A 88 15.88 0.88 -19.33
CA THR A 88 15.26 1.88 -20.22
C THR A 88 14.16 1.32 -21.11
N ASP A 89 14.06 -0.01 -21.22
CA ASP A 89 13.02 -0.72 -21.98
C ASP A 89 11.64 -0.75 -21.26
N VAL A 90 11.59 -0.32 -20.00
CA VAL A 90 10.36 -0.36 -19.21
C VAL A 90 9.52 0.91 -19.44
N ASN A 91 8.39 0.75 -20.12
CA ASN A 91 7.41 1.81 -20.32
C ASN A 91 6.27 1.72 -19.31
N LEU A 92 6.20 2.67 -18.37
CA LEU A 92 5.18 2.70 -17.31
C LEU A 92 3.76 2.90 -17.85
N LYS A 93 3.61 3.66 -18.93
CA LYS A 93 2.32 3.92 -19.55
C LYS A 93 1.72 2.65 -20.16
N GLU A 94 2.56 1.85 -20.80
CA GLU A 94 2.16 0.54 -21.32
C GLU A 94 1.74 -0.42 -20.19
N LEU A 95 2.48 -0.44 -19.08
CA LEU A 95 2.14 -1.24 -17.92
C LEU A 95 0.82 -0.81 -17.27
N ALA A 96 0.54 0.50 -17.21
CA ALA A 96 -0.71 1.04 -16.68
C ALA A 96 -1.93 0.68 -17.54
N ALA A 97 -1.76 0.64 -18.87
CA ALA A 97 -2.79 0.18 -19.81
C ALA A 97 -3.08 -1.32 -19.64
N ASN A 98 -2.05 -2.15 -19.42
CA ASN A 98 -2.21 -3.60 -19.27
C ASN A 98 -2.78 -4.03 -17.91
N THR A 99 -2.78 -3.16 -16.90
CA THR A 99 -3.23 -3.45 -15.52
C THR A 99 -4.64 -2.91 -15.23
N THR A 100 -5.59 -3.23 -16.11
CA THR A 100 -6.97 -2.75 -15.95
C THR A 100 -7.59 -3.31 -14.67
N ARG A 101 -8.21 -2.44 -13.86
CA ARG A 101 -8.84 -2.74 -12.54
C ARG A 101 -7.90 -3.19 -11.42
N PHE A 102 -6.59 -2.98 -11.55
CA PHE A 102 -5.67 -3.27 -10.46
C PHE A 102 -5.80 -2.20 -9.36
N SER A 103 -5.83 -2.67 -8.12
CA SER A 103 -5.66 -1.85 -6.92
C SER A 103 -4.19 -1.46 -6.73
N GLY A 104 -3.95 -0.40 -5.95
CA GLY A 104 -2.58 0.02 -5.63
C GLY A 104 -1.75 -1.08 -4.95
N ALA A 105 -2.38 -1.99 -4.20
CA ALA A 105 -1.70 -3.10 -3.57
C ALA A 105 -1.18 -4.14 -4.59
N GLU A 106 -1.93 -4.40 -5.65
CA GLU A 106 -1.53 -5.34 -6.71
C GLU A 106 -0.44 -4.74 -7.58
N ILE A 107 -0.53 -3.44 -7.91
CA ILE A 107 0.53 -2.72 -8.63
C ILE A 107 1.83 -2.76 -7.84
N ALA A 108 1.79 -2.52 -6.52
CA ALA A 108 2.95 -2.68 -5.65
C ALA A 108 3.47 -4.13 -5.63
N GLY A 109 2.57 -5.10 -5.70
CA GLY A 109 2.90 -6.52 -5.85
C GLY A 109 3.65 -6.82 -7.14
N VAL A 110 3.20 -6.27 -8.27
CA VAL A 110 3.84 -6.46 -9.59
C VAL A 110 5.26 -5.92 -9.60
N VAL A 111 5.47 -4.73 -9.03
CA VAL A 111 6.81 -4.14 -8.95
C VAL A 111 7.74 -4.99 -8.07
N ARG A 112 7.24 -5.53 -6.94
CA ARG A 112 8.00 -6.43 -6.08
C ARG A 112 8.31 -7.76 -6.75
N GLY A 113 7.32 -8.36 -7.44
CA GLY A 113 7.50 -9.61 -8.18
C GLY A 113 8.54 -9.47 -9.28
N ALA A 114 8.49 -8.38 -10.06
CA ALA A 114 9.50 -8.08 -11.08
C ALA A 114 10.92 -7.96 -10.48
N ALA A 115 11.05 -7.33 -9.31
CA ALA A 115 12.33 -7.27 -8.60
C ALA A 115 12.80 -8.66 -8.11
N SER A 116 11.89 -9.50 -7.66
CA SER A 116 12.19 -10.89 -7.28
C SER A 116 12.67 -11.72 -8.47
N TYR A 117 12.02 -11.63 -9.63
CA TYR A 117 12.48 -12.33 -10.84
C TYR A 117 13.87 -11.87 -11.29
N ALA A 118 14.14 -10.56 -11.25
CA ALA A 118 15.47 -10.04 -11.54
C ALA A 118 16.54 -10.54 -10.54
N LEU A 119 16.17 -10.71 -9.26
CA LEU A 119 17.05 -11.27 -8.24
C LEU A 119 17.32 -12.77 -8.46
N GLU A 120 16.29 -13.54 -8.83
CA GLU A 120 16.41 -14.95 -9.16
C GLU A 120 17.33 -15.18 -10.37
N ARG A 121 17.20 -14.36 -11.42
CA ARG A 121 18.11 -14.39 -12.58
C ARG A 121 19.56 -14.15 -12.19
N LYS A 122 19.81 -13.14 -11.33
CA LYS A 122 21.16 -12.87 -10.81
C LYS A 122 21.73 -14.04 -9.99
N TYR A 123 20.87 -14.76 -9.26
CA TYR A 123 21.30 -15.93 -8.48
C TYR A 123 21.62 -17.14 -9.37
N ALA A 124 20.84 -17.33 -10.45
CA ALA A 124 21.12 -18.37 -11.45
C ALA A 124 22.41 -18.08 -12.23
N ASP A 125 22.59 -16.83 -12.67
CA ASP A 125 23.74 -16.39 -13.46
C ASP A 125 24.42 -15.18 -12.80
N ALA A 126 25.49 -15.44 -12.04
CA ALA A 126 26.22 -14.42 -11.27
C ALA A 126 26.89 -13.31 -12.13
N LYS A 127 26.92 -13.48 -13.46
CA LYS A 127 27.43 -12.47 -14.41
C LYS A 127 26.38 -11.47 -14.85
N GLU A 128 25.08 -11.77 -14.70
CA GLU A 128 24.04 -10.83 -15.10
C GLU A 128 23.93 -9.67 -14.11
N PRO A 129 23.84 -8.42 -14.59
CA PRO A 129 23.59 -7.28 -13.71
C PRO A 129 22.15 -7.36 -13.16
N MET A 130 21.97 -6.90 -11.92
CA MET A 130 20.65 -6.82 -11.28
C MET A 130 19.85 -5.66 -11.89
N ILE A 131 19.29 -5.89 -13.07
CA ILE A 131 18.48 -4.92 -13.80
C ILE A 131 17.11 -5.53 -14.03
N VAL A 132 16.07 -4.80 -13.63
CA VAL A 132 14.68 -5.15 -13.88
C VAL A 132 14.34 -4.75 -15.31
N THR A 133 13.98 -5.76 -16.10
CA THR A 133 13.64 -5.63 -17.52
C THR A 133 12.13 -5.70 -17.73
N ARG A 134 11.66 -5.32 -18.92
CA ARG A 134 10.25 -5.44 -19.29
C ARG A 134 9.73 -6.87 -19.15
N LYS A 135 10.57 -7.88 -19.42
CA LYS A 135 10.22 -9.29 -19.28
C LYS A 135 9.84 -9.65 -17.85
N ASP A 136 10.61 -9.19 -16.88
CA ASP A 136 10.34 -9.47 -15.45
C ASP A 136 8.98 -8.89 -15.00
N PHE A 137 8.58 -7.75 -15.57
CA PHE A 137 7.25 -7.17 -15.35
C PHE A 137 6.14 -8.01 -15.97
N VAL A 138 6.33 -8.49 -17.20
CA VAL A 138 5.35 -9.36 -17.87
C VAL A 138 5.16 -10.67 -17.11
N ASP A 139 6.26 -11.30 -16.68
CA ASP A 139 6.22 -12.53 -15.89
C ASP A 139 5.51 -12.29 -14.54
N SER A 140 5.74 -11.13 -13.92
CA SER A 140 5.03 -10.74 -12.70
C SER A 140 3.55 -10.40 -12.88
N LEU A 141 3.14 -9.93 -14.06
CA LEU A 141 1.73 -9.70 -14.36
C LEU A 141 0.96 -11.01 -14.51
N ILE A 142 1.62 -12.06 -15.01
CA ILE A 142 1.02 -13.40 -15.15
C ILE A 142 0.82 -14.05 -13.78
N SER A 143 1.75 -13.84 -12.84
CA SER A 143 1.66 -14.46 -11.51
C SER A 143 0.64 -13.80 -10.58
N ILE A 144 0.31 -12.52 -10.81
CA ILE A 144 -0.61 -11.75 -9.97
C ILE A 144 -1.97 -11.65 -10.65
N SER A 145 -2.94 -12.39 -10.10
CA SER A 145 -4.35 -12.29 -10.53
C SER A 145 -5.04 -11.10 -9.87
N PRO A 146 -5.88 -10.33 -10.60
CA PRO A 146 -6.65 -9.23 -10.03
C PRO A 146 -7.72 -9.75 -9.05
N ALA A 147 -7.70 -9.21 -7.84
CA ALA A 147 -8.67 -9.41 -6.78
C ALA A 147 -10.08 -8.96 -7.20
N TYR A 148 -10.18 -8.01 -8.12
CA TYR A 148 -11.43 -7.54 -8.71
C TYR A 148 -11.66 -8.18 -10.08
N THR A 149 -11.84 -9.50 -10.11
CA THR A 149 -12.37 -10.19 -11.29
C THR A 149 -13.89 -10.05 -11.28
N GLN A 150 -14.52 -9.67 -12.39
CA GLN A 150 -15.99 -9.68 -12.48
C GLN A 150 -16.46 -11.13 -12.35
N SER A 151 -17.23 -11.42 -11.30
CA SER A 151 -18.30 -12.41 -11.42
C SER A 151 -19.41 -11.73 -12.20
N GLU A 152 -19.54 -12.09 -13.49
CA GLU A 152 -20.75 -11.86 -14.27
C GLU A 152 -22.00 -12.37 -13.55
#